data_AF-A0A7V6HBS9-F1
#
_entry.id   AF-A0A7V6HBS9-F1
#
_cell.length_a   1.000
_cell.length_b   1.000
_cell.length_c   1.000
_cell.angle_alpha   90.00
_cell.angle_beta   90.00
_cell.angle_gamma   90.00
#
_symmetry.space_group_name_H-M   'P 1'
#
loop_
_entity.id
_entity.type
_entity.pdbx_description
1 polymer ?
#
loop_
_entity_poly.entity_id
_entity_poly.type
_entity_poly.pdbx_seq_one_letter_code
_entity_poly.pdbx_strand_id
1 'polypeptide(L)'
;RDEKMPAWIAGHIHAFEYLRGVPKTLVPDNLRTGVSKASFYEPIINSTYQEMADHYGSVVIPARVRHPQDKAAGENAVLNASRRIIAALRNHEMASFDDLRKQVAAALEQLNERDLTDGSGSRWQSYLREEKDYMLTLPASRYTLTEWRQAKVQVNAHIMVDKHYYSVPFEHIGESVDVRLTDQTIEIFIQNERIYTHKRASQSEKYKTVTDHMPPDKLFYTNWNKSRFLKWASDVGEATHAVVQSIFDRSAVEQHAYRSCFGIMGLAKKHREGQVEMACQYVLTISKQPTYSLIKNHLERATVTERRTGKQDRAAAPKGFVRGAAYFGGDE
;
A
#
# COMPACT_ATOMS: atom_id res chain seq x y z
N ARG A 1 8.76 -19.34 -4.76
CA ARG A 1 9.45 -18.53 -5.78
C ARG A 1 8.76 -17.18 -5.82
N ASP A 2 9.37 -16.15 -5.23
CA ASP A 2 8.87 -14.78 -5.36
C ASP A 2 9.61 -14.13 -6.53
N GLU A 3 9.01 -14.22 -7.72
CA GLU A 3 9.55 -13.64 -8.96
C GLU A 3 8.96 -12.25 -9.23
N LYS A 4 8.42 -11.58 -8.20
CA LYS A 4 7.82 -10.24 -8.31
C LYS A 4 8.90 -9.17 -8.46
N MET A 5 8.50 -8.03 -9.03
CA MET A 5 9.40 -6.91 -9.30
C MET A 5 10.26 -6.49 -8.10
N PRO A 6 9.76 -6.40 -6.86
CA PRO A 6 10.60 -6.00 -5.72
C PRO A 6 11.77 -6.95 -5.47
N ALA A 7 11.52 -8.26 -5.52
CA ALA A 7 12.58 -9.27 -5.34
C ALA A 7 13.59 -9.25 -6.51
N TRP A 8 13.10 -8.99 -7.73
CA TRP A 8 13.92 -8.86 -8.93
C TRP A 8 14.90 -7.68 -8.85
N ILE A 9 14.39 -6.50 -8.47
CA ILE A 9 15.19 -5.29 -8.27
C ILE A 9 16.19 -5.48 -7.13
N ALA A 10 15.75 -6.03 -5.99
CA ALA A 10 16.64 -6.31 -4.86
C ALA A 10 17.79 -7.25 -5.25
N GLY A 11 17.52 -8.25 -6.11
CA GLY A 11 18.55 -9.13 -6.64
C GLY A 11 19.63 -8.39 -7.44
N HIS A 12 19.24 -7.45 -8.30
CA HIS A 12 20.19 -6.63 -9.08
C HIS A 12 21.01 -5.72 -8.17
N ILE A 13 20.38 -5.04 -7.23
CA ILE A 13 21.07 -4.16 -6.28
C ILE A 13 22.13 -4.95 -5.51
N HIS A 14 21.78 -6.09 -4.94
CA HIS A 14 22.74 -6.92 -4.21
C HIS A 14 23.87 -7.45 -5.11
N ALA A 15 23.56 -7.78 -6.38
CA ALA A 15 24.58 -8.21 -7.33
C ALA A 15 25.58 -7.08 -7.64
N PHE A 16 25.10 -5.86 -7.89
CA PHE A 16 25.97 -4.71 -8.16
C PHE A 16 26.86 -4.37 -6.97
N GLU A 17 26.32 -4.50 -5.75
CA GLU A 17 27.09 -4.30 -4.52
C GLU A 17 28.17 -5.37 -4.31
N TYR A 18 27.84 -6.63 -4.58
CA TYR A 18 28.80 -7.73 -4.53
C TYR A 18 29.95 -7.51 -5.51
N LEU A 19 29.62 -7.14 -6.76
CA LEU A 19 30.60 -6.86 -7.81
C LEU A 19 31.35 -5.53 -7.59
N ARG A 20 30.84 -4.66 -6.72
CA ARG A 20 31.32 -3.27 -6.52
C ARG A 20 31.34 -2.45 -7.81
N GLY A 21 30.36 -2.70 -8.68
CA GLY A 21 30.24 -2.06 -9.98
C GLY A 21 28.93 -2.44 -10.66
N VAL A 22 28.54 -1.68 -11.68
CA VAL A 22 27.32 -1.91 -12.45
C VAL A 22 27.69 -2.30 -13.88
N PRO A 23 27.12 -3.39 -14.44
CA PRO A 23 27.32 -3.71 -15.85
C PRO A 23 26.67 -2.65 -16.74
N LYS A 24 27.25 -2.39 -17.93
CA LYS A 24 26.69 -1.43 -18.90
C LYS A 24 25.36 -1.92 -19.49
N THR A 25 25.19 -3.23 -19.59
CA THR A 25 24.04 -3.87 -20.23
C THR A 25 23.50 -4.98 -19.34
N LEU A 26 22.20 -4.94 -19.08
CA LEU A 26 21.44 -6.00 -18.42
C LEU A 26 20.63 -6.75 -19.48
N VAL A 27 20.83 -8.07 -19.55
CA VAL A 27 20.10 -8.93 -20.49
C VAL A 27 19.13 -9.83 -19.71
N PRO A 28 17.92 -9.34 -19.37
CA PRO A 28 16.92 -10.16 -18.73
C PRO A 28 16.38 -11.20 -19.73
N ASP A 29 16.04 -12.38 -19.19
CA ASP A 29 15.19 -13.32 -19.91
C ASP A 29 13.77 -12.73 -20.03
N ASN A 30 12.98 -13.22 -20.99
CA ASN A 30 11.66 -12.67 -21.32
C ASN A 30 10.58 -13.02 -20.25
N LEU A 31 10.90 -12.75 -18.99
CA LEU A 31 10.03 -12.81 -17.83
C LEU A 31 8.97 -11.72 -17.97
N ARG A 32 7.70 -12.10 -17.80
CA ARG A 32 6.55 -11.18 -17.71
C ARG A 32 6.75 -10.06 -16.66
N THR A 33 7.67 -10.24 -15.72
CA THR A 33 8.04 -9.20 -14.75
C THR A 33 8.90 -8.09 -15.35
N GLY A 34 9.75 -8.36 -16.34
CA GLY A 34 10.59 -7.34 -16.99
C GLY A 34 9.94 -6.67 -18.22
N VAL A 35 8.91 -7.29 -18.81
CA VAL A 35 8.34 -6.89 -20.10
C VAL A 35 6.81 -6.85 -20.01
N SER A 36 6.21 -5.65 -20.06
CA SER A 36 4.74 -5.50 -20.03
C SER A 36 4.10 -5.78 -21.40
N LYS A 37 4.85 -5.60 -22.48
CA LYS A 37 4.49 -6.03 -23.86
C LYS A 37 5.76 -6.21 -24.69
N ALA A 38 5.97 -7.42 -25.23
CA ALA A 38 7.09 -7.70 -26.13
C ALA A 38 6.78 -7.11 -27.52
N SER A 39 7.31 -5.91 -27.81
CA SER A 39 7.38 -5.35 -29.16
C SER A 39 8.84 -5.41 -29.61
N PHE A 40 9.06 -5.92 -30.82
CA PHE A 40 10.39 -6.20 -31.39
C PHE A 40 11.24 -4.94 -31.63
N TYR A 41 10.62 -3.76 -31.72
CA TYR A 41 11.31 -2.48 -31.97
C TYR A 41 11.38 -1.56 -30.75
N GLU A 42 10.42 -1.68 -29.82
CA GLU A 42 10.33 -0.87 -28.60
C GLU A 42 9.80 -1.76 -27.47
N PRO A 43 10.65 -2.59 -26.83
CA PRO A 43 10.21 -3.36 -25.69
C PRO A 43 9.75 -2.39 -24.59
N ILE A 44 8.47 -2.46 -24.19
CA ILE A 44 7.97 -1.70 -23.05
C ILE A 44 8.49 -2.41 -21.80
N ILE A 45 9.71 -2.03 -21.43
CA ILE A 45 10.34 -2.40 -20.16
C ILE A 45 9.43 -1.90 -19.04
N ASN A 46 9.27 -2.71 -17.99
CA ASN A 46 8.54 -2.26 -16.81
C ASN A 46 9.16 -0.95 -16.29
N SER A 47 8.35 0.09 -16.06
CA SER A 47 8.84 1.42 -15.68
C SER A 47 9.75 1.39 -14.45
N THR A 48 9.42 0.57 -13.45
CA THR A 48 10.25 0.38 -12.25
C THR A 48 11.61 -0.25 -12.56
N TYR A 49 11.68 -1.14 -13.55
CA TYR A 49 12.95 -1.75 -13.95
C TYR A 49 13.79 -0.79 -14.79
N GLN A 50 13.16 0.04 -15.63
CA GLN A 50 13.83 1.11 -16.36
C GLN A 50 14.38 2.17 -15.39
N GLU A 51 13.60 2.61 -14.41
CA GLU A 51 14.06 3.56 -13.39
C GLU A 51 15.29 3.06 -12.62
N MET A 52 15.33 1.76 -12.28
CA MET A 52 16.51 1.16 -11.67
C MET A 52 17.71 1.20 -12.63
N ALA A 53 17.50 0.84 -13.89
CA ALA A 53 18.56 0.86 -14.90
C ALA A 53 19.12 2.28 -15.09
N ASP A 54 18.25 3.28 -15.16
CA ASP A 54 18.61 4.70 -15.28
C ASP A 54 19.38 5.20 -14.05
N HIS A 55 18.94 4.83 -12.83
CA HIS A 55 19.63 5.18 -11.58
C HIS A 55 21.08 4.68 -11.56
N TYR A 56 21.31 3.48 -12.09
CA TYR A 56 22.63 2.86 -12.15
C TYR A 56 23.40 3.10 -13.46
N GLY A 57 22.81 3.82 -14.42
CA GLY A 57 23.40 4.12 -15.73
C GLY A 57 23.52 2.91 -16.66
N SER A 58 22.77 1.84 -16.41
CA SER A 58 22.77 0.62 -17.24
C SER A 58 21.66 0.65 -18.28
N VAL A 59 21.85 -0.06 -19.39
CA VAL A 59 20.82 -0.28 -20.41
C VAL A 59 20.23 -1.67 -20.26
N VAL A 60 18.91 -1.81 -20.35
CA VAL A 60 18.22 -3.11 -20.35
C VAL A 60 17.94 -3.54 -21.78
N ILE A 61 18.48 -4.69 -22.20
CA ILE A 61 18.27 -5.26 -23.53
C ILE A 61 17.73 -6.69 -23.36
N PRO A 62 16.41 -6.92 -23.49
CA PRO A 62 15.83 -8.24 -23.35
C PRO A 62 16.39 -9.26 -24.35
N ALA A 63 16.62 -10.50 -23.91
CA ALA A 63 17.04 -11.59 -24.79
C ALA A 63 15.97 -11.91 -25.86
N ARG A 64 16.39 -12.32 -27.07
CA ARG A 64 15.45 -12.59 -28.16
C ARG A 64 14.68 -13.89 -27.93
N VAL A 65 13.38 -13.86 -28.22
CA VAL A 65 12.50 -15.03 -28.13
C VAL A 65 13.01 -16.14 -29.08
N ARG A 66 13.17 -17.36 -28.56
CA ARG A 66 13.64 -18.56 -29.30
C ARG A 66 15.09 -18.50 -29.80
N HIS A 67 15.95 -17.72 -29.14
CA HIS A 67 17.40 -17.73 -29.39
C HIS A 67 18.18 -18.17 -28.12
N PRO A 68 18.39 -19.48 -27.91
CA PRO A 68 19.05 -20.01 -26.71
C PRO A 68 20.49 -19.52 -26.49
N GLN A 69 21.15 -19.10 -27.58
CA GLN A 69 22.53 -18.63 -27.57
C GLN A 69 22.70 -17.28 -26.86
N ASP A 70 21.66 -16.44 -26.82
CA ASP A 70 21.70 -15.12 -26.17
C ASP A 70 21.84 -15.25 -24.62
N LYS A 71 21.61 -16.44 -24.04
CA LYS A 71 21.64 -16.69 -22.60
C LYS A 71 22.28 -18.04 -22.21
N ALA A 72 23.19 -18.56 -23.03
CA ALA A 72 23.76 -19.90 -22.83
C ALA A 72 24.41 -20.12 -21.43
N ALA A 73 24.92 -19.06 -20.79
CA ALA A 73 25.54 -19.13 -19.47
C ALA A 73 24.54 -19.15 -18.29
N GLY A 74 23.31 -18.65 -18.48
CA GLY A 74 22.38 -18.41 -17.39
C GLY A 74 21.86 -19.68 -16.71
N GLU A 75 21.54 -20.72 -17.49
CA GLU A 75 21.04 -21.99 -16.95
C GLU A 75 22.11 -22.71 -16.10
N ASN A 76 23.35 -22.72 -16.60
CA ASN A 76 24.48 -23.28 -15.87
C ASN A 76 24.77 -22.49 -14.59
N ALA A 77 24.63 -21.16 -14.59
CA ALA A 77 24.79 -20.34 -13.39
C ALA A 77 23.75 -20.72 -12.31
N VAL A 78 22.48 -20.85 -12.68
CA VAL A 78 21.40 -21.25 -11.76
C VAL A 78 21.63 -22.66 -11.21
N LEU A 79 22.04 -23.60 -12.06
CA LEU A 79 22.38 -24.96 -11.64
C LEU A 79 23.56 -24.99 -10.66
N ASN A 80 24.60 -24.19 -10.92
CA ASN A 80 25.75 -24.08 -10.02
C ASN A 80 25.35 -23.50 -8.67
N ALA A 81 24.62 -22.39 -8.63
CA ALA A 81 24.12 -21.81 -7.39
C ALA A 81 23.24 -22.80 -6.61
N SER A 82 22.33 -23.51 -7.29
CA SER A 82 21.46 -24.50 -6.66
C SER A 82 22.25 -25.65 -6.04
N ARG A 83 23.27 -26.17 -6.72
CA ARG A 83 24.06 -27.33 -6.23
C ARG A 83 25.10 -26.94 -5.19
N ARG A 84 25.75 -25.79 -5.36
CA ARG A 84 26.93 -25.40 -4.56
C ARG A 84 26.60 -24.50 -3.39
N ILE A 85 25.45 -23.83 -3.42
CA ILE A 85 24.98 -23.01 -2.30
C ILE A 85 23.81 -23.73 -1.64
N ILE A 86 22.67 -23.86 -2.32
CA ILE A 86 21.43 -24.38 -1.70
C ILE A 86 21.62 -25.83 -1.24
N ALA A 87 22.09 -26.72 -2.11
CA ALA A 87 22.27 -28.12 -1.75
C ALA A 87 23.44 -28.37 -0.79
N ALA A 88 24.45 -27.49 -0.75
CA ALA A 88 25.54 -27.57 0.23
C ALA A 88 25.04 -27.21 1.64
N LEU A 89 24.15 -26.22 1.73
CA LEU A 89 23.59 -25.73 3.00
C LEU A 89 22.37 -26.53 3.49
N ARG A 90 21.85 -27.50 2.72
CA ARG A 90 20.58 -28.20 3.01
C ARG A 90 20.51 -28.94 4.36
N ASN A 91 21.66 -29.32 4.91
CA ASN A 91 21.77 -30.04 6.19
C ASN A 91 22.39 -29.17 7.30
N HIS A 92 22.55 -27.87 7.06
CA HIS A 92 23.06 -26.94 8.08
C HIS A 92 21.90 -26.42 8.91
N GLU A 93 22.03 -26.53 10.23
CA GLU A 93 21.13 -25.84 11.15
C GLU A 93 21.51 -24.36 11.21
N MET A 94 20.52 -23.49 11.07
CA MET A 94 20.72 -22.04 11.04
C MET A 94 19.99 -21.43 12.24
N ALA A 95 20.73 -20.74 13.09
CA ALA A 95 20.19 -20.21 14.35
C ALA A 95 19.35 -18.93 14.13
N SER A 96 19.56 -18.23 13.02
CA SER A 96 18.84 -16.99 12.68
C SER A 96 18.87 -16.70 11.19
N PHE A 97 18.09 -15.70 10.76
CA PHE A 97 18.16 -15.21 9.38
C PHE A 97 19.51 -14.54 9.07
N ASP A 98 20.16 -13.92 10.06
CA ASP A 98 21.50 -13.37 9.90
C ASP A 98 22.55 -14.46 9.65
N ASP A 99 22.42 -15.57 10.38
CA ASP A 99 23.26 -16.75 10.21
C ASP A 99 23.07 -17.37 8.83
N LEU A 100 21.82 -17.50 8.35
CA LEU A 100 21.54 -17.89 6.96
C LEU A 100 22.25 -16.98 5.94
N ARG A 101 22.19 -15.65 6.10
CA ARG A 101 22.87 -14.71 5.19
C ARG A 101 24.38 -14.92 5.18
N LYS A 102 24.99 -15.10 6.35
CA LYS A 102 26.43 -15.36 6.48
C LYS A 102 26.83 -16.66 5.80
N GLN A 103 26.09 -17.74 6.02
CA GLN A 103 26.38 -19.04 5.42
C GLN A 103 26.21 -19.01 3.89
N VAL A 104 25.17 -18.34 3.38
CA VAL A 104 24.98 -18.13 1.94
C VAL A 104 26.12 -17.31 1.34
N ALA A 105 26.55 -16.23 2.00
CA ALA A 105 27.68 -15.42 1.55
C ALA A 105 28.98 -16.24 1.49
N ALA A 106 29.28 -17.03 2.54
CA ALA A 106 30.45 -17.90 2.55
C ALA A 106 30.43 -18.95 1.43
N ALA A 107 29.27 -19.57 1.17
CA ALA A 107 29.11 -20.53 0.07
C ALA A 107 29.22 -19.86 -1.32
N LEU A 108 28.80 -18.61 -1.45
CA LEU A 108 28.98 -17.82 -2.68
C LEU A 108 30.47 -17.56 -2.96
N GLU A 109 31.25 -17.14 -1.95
CA GLU A 109 32.69 -16.96 -2.12
C GLU A 109 33.37 -18.27 -2.53
N GLN A 110 33.07 -19.37 -1.84
CA GLN A 110 33.60 -20.68 -2.21
C GLN A 110 33.26 -21.08 -3.66
N LEU A 111 32.06 -20.76 -4.14
CA LEU A 111 31.67 -21.03 -5.53
C LEU A 111 32.49 -20.19 -6.52
N ASN A 112 32.72 -18.91 -6.21
CA ASN A 112 33.39 -17.97 -7.10
C ASN A 112 34.91 -18.12 -7.10
N GLU A 113 35.51 -18.48 -5.96
CA GLU A 113 36.95 -18.72 -5.80
C GLU A 113 37.38 -20.12 -6.26
N ARG A 114 36.46 -21.06 -6.43
CA ARG A 114 36.78 -22.40 -6.91
C ARG A 114 37.33 -22.37 -8.34
N ASP A 115 38.45 -23.08 -8.54
CA ASP A 115 39.06 -23.26 -9.85
C ASP A 115 38.11 -23.91 -10.86
N LEU A 116 38.15 -23.39 -12.08
CA LEU A 116 37.46 -23.91 -13.24
C LEU A 116 38.19 -25.16 -13.77
N THR A 117 37.43 -26.08 -14.36
CA THR A 117 37.96 -27.37 -14.84
C THR A 117 38.91 -27.25 -16.02
N ASP A 118 38.89 -26.12 -16.72
CA ASP A 118 39.77 -25.82 -17.85
C ASP A 118 41.12 -25.18 -17.42
N GLY A 119 41.33 -24.97 -16.12
CA GLY A 119 42.57 -24.42 -15.58
C GLY A 119 42.72 -22.90 -15.78
N SER A 120 41.68 -22.19 -16.20
CA SER A 120 41.69 -20.74 -16.43
C SER A 120 41.71 -19.89 -15.14
N GLY A 121 41.80 -20.53 -13.98
CA GLY A 121 41.67 -19.94 -12.64
C GLY A 121 40.24 -20.06 -12.13
N SER A 122 39.84 -19.16 -11.24
CA SER A 122 38.48 -19.12 -10.69
C SER A 122 37.57 -18.13 -11.42
N ARG A 123 36.25 -18.23 -11.18
CA ARG A 123 35.27 -17.28 -11.74
C ARG A 123 35.57 -15.85 -11.28
N TRP A 124 35.95 -15.70 -10.02
CA TRP A 124 36.29 -14.40 -9.45
C TRP A 124 37.55 -13.81 -10.11
N GLN A 125 38.59 -14.62 -10.32
CA GLN A 125 39.81 -14.18 -10.99
C GLN A 125 39.54 -13.77 -12.45
N SER A 126 38.71 -14.53 -13.17
CA SER A 126 38.28 -14.17 -14.53
C SER A 126 37.54 -12.83 -14.54
N TYR A 127 36.56 -12.63 -13.64
CA TYR A 127 35.85 -11.36 -13.50
C TYR A 127 36.80 -10.17 -13.23
N LEU A 128 37.72 -10.32 -12.27
CA LEU A 128 38.69 -9.27 -11.93
C LEU A 128 39.59 -8.91 -13.10
N ARG A 129 40.00 -9.90 -13.91
CA ARG A 129 40.92 -9.71 -15.03
C ARG A 129 40.25 -9.14 -16.27
N GLU A 130 39.01 -9.55 -16.54
CA GLU A 130 38.39 -9.35 -17.85
C GLU A 130 37.23 -8.35 -17.84
N GLU A 131 36.49 -8.23 -16.74
CA GLU A 131 35.25 -7.45 -16.71
C GLU A 131 35.29 -6.23 -15.79
N LYS A 132 35.97 -6.33 -14.64
CA LYS A 132 35.90 -5.32 -13.57
C LYS A 132 36.19 -3.90 -14.05
N ASP A 133 37.23 -3.73 -14.87
CA ASP A 133 37.67 -2.41 -15.35
C ASP A 133 36.69 -1.78 -16.36
N TYR A 134 35.76 -2.57 -16.91
CA TYR A 134 34.72 -2.10 -17.83
C TYR A 134 33.38 -1.82 -17.15
N MET A 135 33.27 -2.09 -15.84
CA MET A 135 32.06 -1.82 -15.06
C MET A 135 31.89 -0.31 -14.86
N LEU A 136 30.64 0.13 -14.80
CA LEU A 136 30.30 1.47 -14.34
C LEU A 136 30.53 1.56 -12.83
N THR A 137 30.85 2.78 -12.37
CA THR A 137 30.99 3.04 -10.94
C THR A 137 29.66 2.84 -10.23
N LEU A 138 29.67 2.11 -9.11
CA LEU A 138 28.50 1.95 -8.27
C LEU A 138 28.15 3.29 -7.60
N PRO A 139 26.96 3.86 -7.83
CA PRO A 139 26.52 5.06 -7.13
C PRO A 139 26.50 4.84 -5.61
N ALA A 140 26.82 5.89 -4.85
CA ALA A 140 26.82 5.84 -3.38
C ALA A 140 25.42 5.61 -2.80
N SER A 141 24.37 6.05 -3.51
CA SER A 141 22.97 5.84 -3.13
C SER A 141 22.39 4.58 -3.78
N ARG A 142 21.71 3.76 -2.97
CA ARG A 142 20.93 2.61 -3.48
C ARG A 142 19.69 3.10 -4.23
N TYR A 143 19.36 2.43 -5.33
CA TYR A 143 18.03 2.58 -5.92
C TYR A 143 16.99 2.11 -4.90
N THR A 144 15.95 2.92 -4.71
CA THR A 144 14.83 2.58 -3.83
C THR A 144 13.60 2.41 -4.70
N LEU A 145 12.98 1.23 -4.63
CA LEU A 145 11.75 0.98 -5.38
C LEU A 145 10.67 1.95 -4.91
N THR A 146 10.11 2.69 -5.86
CA THR A 146 9.08 3.68 -5.54
C THR A 146 7.73 3.33 -6.15
N GLU A 147 6.66 3.48 -5.38
CA GLU A 147 5.29 3.43 -5.88
C GLU A 147 4.71 4.84 -5.91
N TRP A 148 4.15 5.24 -7.05
CA TRP A 148 3.46 6.52 -7.16
C TRP A 148 1.96 6.34 -7.00
N ARG A 149 1.33 7.22 -6.22
CA ARG A 149 -0.12 7.28 -6.03
C ARG A 149 -0.59 8.72 -5.99
N GLN A 150 -1.86 8.94 -6.29
CA GLN A 150 -2.50 10.23 -6.02
C GLN A 150 -3.30 10.17 -4.73
N ALA A 151 -3.23 11.25 -3.96
CA ALA A 151 -4.03 11.42 -2.75
C ALA A 151 -4.63 12.82 -2.71
N LYS A 152 -5.85 12.95 -2.16
CA LYS A 152 -6.48 14.24 -1.95
C LYS A 152 -6.19 14.75 -0.55
N VAL A 153 -5.73 16.00 -0.44
CA VAL A 153 -5.53 16.67 0.86
C VAL A 153 -6.91 16.96 1.47
N GLN A 154 -7.15 16.39 2.63
CA GLN A 154 -8.43 16.45 3.31
C GLN A 154 -8.59 17.74 4.13
N VAL A 155 -9.82 18.01 4.57
CA VAL A 155 -10.22 19.14 5.44
C VAL A 155 -9.65 19.09 6.86
N ASN A 156 -8.58 18.33 7.07
CA ASN A 156 -7.80 18.36 8.30
C ASN A 156 -6.32 18.54 7.99
N ALA A 157 -5.97 19.00 6.78
CA ALA A 157 -4.59 19.15 6.30
C ALA A 157 -3.80 17.81 6.27
N HIS A 158 -4.46 16.70 5.92
CA HIS A 158 -3.80 15.39 5.82
C HIS A 158 -4.17 14.66 4.52
N ILE A 159 -3.25 13.83 4.03
CA ILE A 159 -3.52 12.79 3.03
C ILE A 159 -3.61 11.42 3.72
N MET A 160 -4.35 10.49 3.12
CA MET A 160 -4.45 9.12 3.61
C MET A 160 -3.67 8.17 2.70
N VAL A 161 -2.70 7.46 3.26
CA VAL A 161 -1.87 6.48 2.55
C VAL A 161 -1.74 5.23 3.41
N ASP A 162 -2.02 4.06 2.85
CA ASP A 162 -1.95 2.77 3.53
C ASP A 162 -2.64 2.77 4.91
N LYS A 163 -3.81 3.42 4.99
CA LYS A 163 -4.66 3.60 6.19
C LYS A 163 -4.09 4.49 7.30
N HIS A 164 -2.96 5.14 7.06
CA HIS A 164 -2.37 6.15 7.95
C HIS A 164 -2.57 7.55 7.34
N TYR A 165 -2.57 8.57 8.20
CA TYR A 165 -2.75 9.96 7.81
C TYR A 165 -1.46 10.73 7.98
N TYR A 166 -1.02 11.45 6.94
CA TYR A 166 0.21 12.23 6.93
C TYR A 166 -0.15 13.69 6.69
N SER A 167 0.36 14.60 7.52
CA SER A 167 0.04 16.02 7.37
C SER A 167 0.66 16.61 6.11
N VAL A 168 -0.01 17.58 5.51
CA VAL A 168 0.44 18.39 4.38
C VAL A 168 0.22 19.85 4.77
N PRO A 169 1.10 20.80 4.38
CA PRO A 169 0.86 22.21 4.64
C PRO A 169 -0.58 22.61 4.26
N PHE A 170 -1.23 23.34 5.16
CA PHE A 170 -2.67 23.60 5.13
C PHE A 170 -3.10 24.41 3.89
N GLU A 171 -2.17 25.12 3.26
CA GLU A 171 -2.36 25.87 2.02
C GLU A 171 -2.90 24.98 0.90
N HIS A 172 -2.59 23.68 0.93
CA HIS A 172 -2.96 22.72 -0.11
C HIS A 172 -4.25 21.95 0.18
N ILE A 173 -5.06 22.37 1.17
CA ILE A 173 -6.32 21.68 1.49
C ILE A 173 -7.26 21.67 0.29
N GLY A 174 -7.70 20.47 -0.09
CA GLY A 174 -8.61 20.25 -1.22
C GLY A 174 -7.90 19.92 -2.54
N GLU A 175 -6.58 20.14 -2.63
CA GLU A 175 -5.77 19.78 -3.79
C GLU A 175 -5.51 18.27 -3.87
N SER A 176 -5.25 17.78 -5.08
CA SER A 176 -4.73 16.44 -5.33
C SER A 176 -3.21 16.52 -5.43
N VAL A 177 -2.53 15.64 -4.70
CA VAL A 177 -1.06 15.58 -4.64
C VAL A 177 -0.58 14.23 -5.13
N ASP A 178 0.60 14.22 -5.75
CA ASP A 178 1.30 13.00 -6.09
C ASP A 178 2.11 12.52 -4.89
N VAL A 179 2.12 11.23 -4.65
CA VAL A 179 2.71 10.61 -3.47
C VAL A 179 3.63 9.50 -3.93
N ARG A 180 4.93 9.68 -3.69
CA ARG A 180 5.96 8.67 -3.92
C ARG A 180 6.21 7.89 -2.64
N LEU A 181 5.99 6.58 -2.69
CA LEU A 181 6.11 5.68 -1.56
C LEU A 181 7.40 4.88 -1.70
N THR A 182 8.19 4.84 -0.65
CA THR A 182 9.30 3.89 -0.50
C THR A 182 8.97 2.90 0.62
N ASP A 183 9.91 2.02 0.95
CA ASP A 183 9.83 1.14 2.12
C ASP A 183 9.92 1.93 3.44
N GLN A 184 10.57 3.10 3.45
CA GLN A 184 10.85 3.88 4.66
C GLN A 184 10.13 5.23 4.72
N THR A 185 9.78 5.81 3.59
CA THR A 185 9.30 7.19 3.47
C THR A 185 8.08 7.33 2.58
N ILE A 186 7.38 8.44 2.77
CA ILE A 186 6.31 8.94 1.93
C ILE A 186 6.68 10.36 1.55
N GLU A 187 6.89 10.57 0.26
CA GLU A 187 7.23 11.87 -0.30
C GLU A 187 6.02 12.42 -1.03
N ILE A 188 5.70 13.69 -0.76
CA ILE A 188 4.49 14.34 -1.27
C ILE A 188 4.93 15.43 -2.24
N PHE A 189 4.32 15.45 -3.42
CA PHE A 189 4.64 16.33 -4.52
C PHE A 189 3.42 17.12 -4.99
N ILE A 190 3.64 18.38 -5.33
CA ILE A 190 2.67 19.25 -6.00
C ILE A 190 3.36 19.85 -7.21
N GLN A 191 2.75 19.71 -8.40
CA GLN A 191 3.32 20.23 -9.65
C GLN A 191 4.79 19.82 -9.86
N ASN A 192 5.11 18.55 -9.57
CA ASN A 192 6.46 17.96 -9.60
C ASN A 192 7.47 18.52 -8.58
N GLU A 193 7.09 19.42 -7.69
CA GLU A 193 7.91 19.89 -6.58
C GLU A 193 7.60 19.10 -5.30
N ARG A 194 8.63 18.61 -4.62
CA ARG A 194 8.47 17.87 -3.37
C ARG A 194 8.22 18.83 -2.21
N ILE A 195 7.00 18.88 -1.73
CA ILE A 195 6.61 19.77 -0.62
C ILE A 195 7.02 19.23 0.75
N TYR A 196 7.02 17.90 0.94
CA TYR A 196 7.42 17.32 2.21
C TYR A 196 7.77 15.82 2.11
N THR A 197 8.57 15.32 3.06
CA THR A 197 8.88 13.89 3.21
C THR A 197 8.59 13.43 4.64
N HIS A 198 7.72 12.43 4.77
CA HIS A 198 7.45 11.73 6.02
C HIS A 198 8.22 10.42 6.10
N LYS A 199 8.66 10.02 7.30
CA LYS A 199 8.92 8.60 7.58
C LYS A 199 7.60 7.85 7.60
N ARG A 200 7.53 6.61 7.11
CA ARG A 200 6.32 5.78 7.21
C ARG A 200 5.89 5.64 8.68
N ALA A 201 4.59 5.65 8.90
CA ALA A 201 3.99 5.43 10.21
C ALA A 201 4.11 3.96 10.61
N SER A 202 4.35 3.68 11.89
CA SER A 202 4.23 2.31 12.42
C SER A 202 2.75 1.88 12.46
N GLN A 203 2.48 0.57 12.58
CA GLN A 203 1.10 0.05 12.58
C GLN A 203 0.21 0.64 13.69
N SER A 204 0.81 1.14 14.78
CA SER A 204 0.12 1.81 15.88
C SER A 204 -0.18 3.29 15.61
N GLU A 205 0.51 3.94 14.67
CA GLU A 205 0.47 5.38 14.45
C GLU A 205 -0.56 5.77 13.39
N LYS A 206 -1.81 6.03 13.79
CA LYS A 206 -2.85 6.42 12.83
C LYS A 206 -2.58 7.76 12.13
N TYR A 207 -1.96 8.72 12.83
CA TYR A 207 -1.65 10.05 12.33
C TYR A 207 -0.17 10.36 12.52
N LYS A 208 0.45 10.94 11.50
CA LYS A 208 1.79 11.52 11.53
C LYS A 208 1.67 12.99 11.14
N THR A 209 1.54 13.81 12.18
CA THR A 209 1.24 15.24 12.05
C THR A 209 2.48 16.06 12.40
N VAL A 210 2.88 16.92 11.47
CA VAL A 210 3.85 17.99 11.67
C VAL A 210 3.06 19.23 12.07
N THR A 211 3.38 19.82 13.23
CA THR A 211 2.65 20.97 13.78
C THR A 211 2.62 22.15 12.81
N ASP A 212 3.73 22.43 12.13
CA ASP A 212 3.85 23.55 11.19
C ASP A 212 2.99 23.37 9.93
N HIS A 213 2.56 22.15 9.62
CA HIS A 213 1.60 21.91 8.53
C HIS A 213 0.19 22.29 8.92
N MET A 214 -0.09 22.36 10.23
CA MET A 214 -1.39 22.75 10.72
C MET A 214 -1.51 24.28 10.61
N PRO A 215 -2.69 24.78 10.26
CA PRO A 215 -2.90 26.22 10.21
C PRO A 215 -2.70 26.83 11.61
N PRO A 216 -2.13 28.04 11.70
CA PRO A 216 -2.15 28.80 12.94
C PRO A 216 -3.58 28.91 13.46
N ASP A 217 -3.79 28.85 14.78
CA ASP A 217 -5.09 28.81 15.47
C ASP A 217 -6.12 29.85 15.00
N LYS A 218 -5.68 30.89 14.27
CA LYS A 218 -6.50 31.99 13.76
C LYS A 218 -6.86 31.89 12.27
N LEU A 219 -6.40 30.89 11.52
CA LEU A 219 -6.44 30.92 10.04
C LEU A 219 -7.25 29.85 9.29
N PHE A 220 -7.79 28.78 9.88
CA PHE A 220 -8.55 27.76 9.10
C PHE A 220 -9.63 27.06 9.94
N TYR A 221 -10.92 27.02 9.59
CA TYR A 221 -11.61 27.11 8.30
C TYR A 221 -12.59 28.29 8.30
N THR A 222 -12.88 28.86 7.13
CA THR A 222 -13.85 29.97 6.93
C THR A 222 -15.29 29.70 7.38
N ASN A 223 -15.58 28.63 8.12
CA ASN A 223 -16.76 28.57 8.97
C ASN A 223 -16.69 27.59 10.17
N TRP A 224 -15.93 26.48 10.20
CA TRP A 224 -16.06 25.44 11.26
C TRP A 224 -14.85 25.30 12.20
N ASN A 225 -15.13 25.21 13.51
CA ASN A 225 -14.21 24.95 14.63
C ASN A 225 -14.93 24.10 15.71
N LYS A 226 -14.23 23.66 16.77
CA LYS A 226 -14.81 22.88 17.89
C LYS A 226 -16.09 23.51 18.43
N SER A 227 -16.08 24.81 18.73
CA SER A 227 -17.25 25.52 19.25
C SER A 227 -18.46 25.45 18.31
N ARG A 228 -18.26 25.57 16.99
CA ARG A 228 -19.34 25.46 16.01
C ARG A 228 -19.83 24.03 15.83
N PHE A 229 -18.93 23.04 15.86
CA PHE A 229 -19.33 21.62 15.87
C PHE A 229 -20.19 21.29 17.08
N LEU A 230 -19.80 21.77 18.26
CA LEU A 230 -20.58 21.58 19.48
C LEU A 230 -21.91 22.32 19.43
N LYS A 231 -21.95 23.55 18.89
CA LYS A 231 -23.19 24.31 18.70
C LYS A 231 -24.16 23.58 17.78
N TRP A 232 -23.70 23.17 16.61
CA TRP A 232 -24.51 22.38 15.68
C TRP A 232 -24.97 21.05 16.29
N ALA A 233 -24.09 20.38 17.04
CA ALA A 233 -24.45 19.13 17.70
C ALA A 233 -25.54 19.35 18.75
N SER A 234 -25.49 20.45 19.50
CA SER A 234 -26.54 20.87 20.43
C SER A 234 -27.86 21.17 19.70
N ASP A 235 -27.81 21.77 18.51
CA ASP A 235 -29.02 22.02 17.70
C ASP A 235 -29.68 20.70 17.25
N VAL A 236 -28.91 19.61 17.13
CA VAL A 236 -29.44 18.27 16.83
C VAL A 236 -29.96 17.57 18.09
N GLY A 237 -29.25 17.68 19.21
CA GLY A 237 -29.65 17.15 20.51
C GLY A 237 -28.51 16.90 21.50
N GLU A 238 -28.86 16.60 22.75
CA GLU A 238 -27.90 16.48 23.86
C GLU A 238 -26.93 15.30 23.68
N ALA A 239 -27.39 14.16 23.18
CA ALA A 239 -26.52 13.00 22.97
C ALA A 239 -25.58 13.21 21.79
N THR A 240 -26.04 13.87 20.73
CA THR A 240 -25.18 14.26 19.60
C THR A 240 -24.07 15.18 20.07
N HIS A 241 -24.37 16.16 20.94
CA HIS A 241 -23.37 17.02 21.58
C HIS A 241 -22.35 16.20 22.39
N ALA A 242 -22.82 15.31 23.27
CA ALA A 242 -21.94 14.47 24.09
C ALA A 242 -21.00 13.58 23.27
N VAL A 243 -21.49 13.01 22.15
CA VAL A 243 -20.65 12.23 21.24
C VAL A 243 -19.60 13.11 20.56
N VAL A 244 -19.99 14.27 20.03
CA VAL A 244 -19.06 15.18 19.35
C VAL A 244 -17.99 15.69 20.33
N GLN A 245 -18.38 16.05 21.54
CA GLN A 245 -17.45 16.43 22.62
C GLN A 245 -16.45 15.29 22.91
N SER A 246 -16.93 14.05 23.09
CA SER A 246 -16.08 12.88 23.32
C SER A 246 -15.11 12.58 22.16
N ILE A 247 -15.46 12.94 20.92
CA ILE A 247 -14.55 12.84 19.77
C ILE A 247 -13.43 13.87 19.88
N PHE A 248 -13.74 15.11 20.28
CA PHE A 248 -12.73 16.16 20.47
C PHE A 248 -11.81 15.86 21.66
N ASP A 249 -12.35 15.41 22.80
CA ASP A 249 -11.56 15.24 24.03
C ASP A 249 -10.46 14.19 23.92
N ARG A 250 -10.61 13.20 23.03
CA ARG A 250 -9.57 12.19 22.75
C ARG A 250 -8.65 12.54 21.59
N SER A 251 -8.94 13.62 20.87
CA SER A 251 -8.15 14.02 19.71
C SER A 251 -6.92 14.79 20.17
N ALA A 252 -5.72 14.30 19.84
CA ALA A 252 -4.47 14.95 20.23
C ALA A 252 -4.35 16.39 19.67
N VAL A 253 -4.91 16.60 18.49
CA VAL A 253 -5.08 17.92 17.87
C VAL A 253 -6.53 18.04 17.42
N GLU A 254 -7.15 19.21 17.58
CA GLU A 254 -8.57 19.47 17.29
C GLU A 254 -8.99 18.96 15.90
N GLN A 255 -8.15 19.13 14.90
CA GLN A 255 -8.40 18.79 13.50
C GLN A 255 -8.55 17.28 13.28
N HIS A 256 -8.03 16.42 14.17
CA HIS A 256 -8.24 14.97 14.08
C HIS A 256 -9.70 14.56 14.30
N ALA A 257 -10.48 15.38 15.02
CA ALA A 257 -11.91 15.17 15.26
C ALA A 257 -12.79 15.54 14.05
N TYR A 258 -12.34 16.49 13.21
CA TYR A 258 -13.17 17.13 12.19
C TYR A 258 -13.77 16.14 11.20
N ARG A 259 -12.98 15.18 10.71
CA ARG A 259 -13.47 14.17 9.76
C ARG A 259 -14.61 13.34 10.34
N SER A 260 -14.52 12.97 11.61
CA SER A 260 -15.60 12.24 12.30
C SER A 260 -16.84 13.13 12.45
N CYS A 261 -16.66 14.39 12.86
CA CYS A 261 -17.77 15.33 13.05
C CYS A 261 -18.50 15.65 11.74
N PHE A 262 -17.77 15.95 10.66
CA PHE A 262 -18.36 16.10 9.33
C PHE A 262 -19.05 14.83 8.83
N GLY A 263 -18.51 13.65 9.18
CA GLY A 263 -19.18 12.38 8.92
C GLY A 263 -20.55 12.30 9.59
N ILE A 264 -20.65 12.67 10.86
CA ILE A 264 -21.91 12.70 11.63
C ILE A 264 -22.88 13.74 11.03
N MET A 265 -22.40 14.93 10.68
CA MET A 265 -23.21 15.93 9.96
C MET A 265 -23.75 15.39 8.63
N GLY A 266 -22.94 14.63 7.90
CA GLY A 266 -23.36 13.98 6.66
C GLY A 266 -24.43 12.92 6.87
N LEU A 267 -24.44 12.23 8.02
CA LEU A 267 -25.53 11.32 8.41
C LEU A 267 -26.80 12.09 8.73
N ALA A 268 -26.70 13.21 9.47
CA ALA A 268 -27.86 14.04 9.80
C ALA A 268 -28.59 14.57 8.56
N LYS A 269 -27.85 14.86 7.47
CA LYS A 269 -28.45 15.24 6.18
C LYS A 269 -29.15 14.11 5.42
N LYS A 270 -28.79 12.85 5.70
CA LYS A 270 -29.29 11.66 4.98
C LYS A 270 -30.46 10.98 5.68
N HIS A 271 -30.58 11.17 6.99
CA HIS A 271 -31.57 10.52 7.84
C HIS A 271 -32.66 11.50 8.25
N ARG A 272 -33.80 10.98 8.71
CA ARG A 272 -34.90 11.82 9.19
C ARG A 272 -34.48 12.58 10.45
N GLU A 273 -35.12 13.72 10.67
CA GLU A 273 -34.93 14.51 11.89
C GLU A 273 -35.09 13.64 13.15
N GLY A 274 -34.21 13.81 14.13
CA GLY A 274 -34.17 13.01 15.37
C GLY A 274 -33.52 11.62 15.27
N GLN A 275 -33.36 11.02 14.08
CA GLN A 275 -32.76 9.67 13.98
C GLN A 275 -31.29 9.64 14.41
N VAL A 276 -30.52 10.66 14.07
CA VAL A 276 -29.11 10.76 14.48
C VAL A 276 -28.98 10.93 15.98
N GLU A 277 -29.86 11.72 16.60
CA GLU A 277 -29.88 11.91 18.06
C GLU A 277 -30.18 10.59 18.79
N MET A 278 -31.21 9.85 18.38
CA MET A 278 -31.51 8.53 18.94
C MET A 278 -30.34 7.54 18.75
N ALA A 279 -29.67 7.58 17.60
CA ALA A 279 -28.50 6.74 17.37
C ALA A 279 -27.33 7.13 18.28
N CYS A 280 -27.12 8.42 18.53
CA CYS A 280 -26.09 8.90 19.47
C CYS A 280 -26.42 8.47 20.90
N GLN A 281 -27.69 8.58 21.33
CA GLN A 281 -28.16 8.09 22.65
C GLN A 281 -27.83 6.61 22.82
N TYR A 282 -28.19 5.79 21.84
CA TYR A 282 -27.88 4.35 21.87
C TYR A 282 -26.38 4.08 21.91
N VAL A 283 -25.59 4.77 21.09
CA VAL A 283 -24.13 4.55 21.06
C VAL A 283 -23.47 4.90 22.39
N LEU A 284 -23.97 5.93 23.10
CA LEU A 284 -23.48 6.30 24.43
C LEU A 284 -23.81 5.26 25.51
N THR A 285 -24.90 4.49 25.38
CA THR A 285 -25.20 3.42 26.35
C THR A 285 -24.30 2.21 26.18
N ILE A 286 -23.84 1.92 24.97
CA ILE A 286 -23.03 0.74 24.66
C ILE A 286 -21.52 0.99 24.64
N SER A 287 -21.07 2.25 24.52
CA SER A 287 -19.65 2.58 24.39
C SER A 287 -19.28 3.84 25.14
N LYS A 288 -18.23 3.73 25.97
CA LYS A 288 -17.54 4.87 26.58
C LYS A 288 -16.73 5.71 25.58
N GLN A 289 -16.48 5.17 24.39
CA GLN A 289 -15.75 5.84 23.31
C GLN A 289 -16.58 5.80 22.02
N PRO A 290 -17.58 6.69 21.88
CA PRO A 290 -18.44 6.73 20.70
C PRO A 290 -17.64 7.11 19.45
N THR A 291 -17.87 6.42 18.34
CA THR A 291 -17.21 6.67 17.05
C THR A 291 -18.25 6.85 15.94
N TYR A 292 -17.87 7.58 14.89
CA TYR A 292 -18.67 7.71 13.67
C TYR A 292 -19.15 6.35 13.12
N SER A 293 -18.27 5.34 13.10
CA SER A 293 -18.60 4.01 12.57
C SER A 293 -19.70 3.33 13.37
N LEU A 294 -19.72 3.47 14.70
CA LEU A 294 -20.78 2.91 15.54
C LEU A 294 -22.14 3.55 15.22
N ILE A 295 -22.18 4.87 15.10
CA ILE A 295 -23.39 5.61 14.75
C ILE A 295 -23.89 5.22 13.36
N LYS A 296 -22.99 5.19 12.37
CA LYS A 296 -23.30 4.79 11.00
C LYS A 296 -23.90 3.37 10.96
N ASN A 297 -23.25 2.41 11.62
CA ASN A 297 -23.69 1.02 11.63
C ASN A 297 -25.06 0.86 12.32
N HIS A 298 -25.32 1.61 13.39
CA HIS A 298 -26.62 1.61 14.07
C HIS A 298 -27.74 2.13 13.15
N LEU A 299 -27.52 3.26 12.48
CA LEU A 299 -28.48 3.85 11.54
C LEU A 299 -28.76 2.95 10.34
N GLU A 300 -27.72 2.32 9.77
CA GLU A 300 -27.88 1.37 8.67
C GLU A 300 -28.71 0.14 9.08
N ARG A 301 -28.50 -0.40 10.29
CA ARG A 301 -29.32 -1.51 10.81
C ARG A 301 -30.77 -1.11 11.06
N ALA A 302 -31.01 0.06 11.63
CA ALA A 302 -32.36 0.57 11.90
C ALA A 302 -33.17 0.72 10.59
N THR A 303 -32.56 1.28 9.55
CA THR A 303 -33.22 1.45 8.23
C THR A 303 -33.54 0.13 7.52
N VAL A 304 -32.75 -0.93 7.71
CA VAL A 304 -33.05 -2.27 7.17
C VAL A 304 -34.26 -2.89 7.87
N THR A 305 -34.38 -2.69 9.18
CA THR A 305 -35.52 -3.18 9.98
C THR A 305 -36.82 -2.47 9.58
N GLU A 306 -36.79 -1.14 9.41
CA GLU A 306 -37.96 -0.36 8.94
C GLU A 306 -38.41 -0.76 7.52
N ARG A 307 -37.47 -1.10 6.61
CA ARG A 307 -37.82 -1.60 5.26
C ARG A 307 -38.41 -3.00 5.27
N ARG A 308 -38.08 -3.82 6.27
CA ARG A 308 -38.64 -5.18 6.42
C ARG A 308 -40.06 -5.15 6.99
N THR A 309 -40.33 -4.28 7.96
CA THR A 309 -41.68 -4.10 8.52
C THR A 309 -42.63 -3.45 7.51
N GLY A 310 -42.20 -2.43 6.76
CA GLY A 310 -43.02 -1.80 5.71
C GLY A 310 -43.36 -2.71 4.51
N LYS A 311 -42.70 -3.87 4.37
CA LYS A 311 -43.06 -4.89 3.37
C LYS A 311 -44.11 -5.88 3.89
N GLN A 312 -44.28 -6.01 5.21
CA GLN A 312 -45.31 -6.87 5.81
C GLN A 312 -46.68 -6.18 5.90
N ASP A 313 -46.74 -4.85 5.87
CA ASP A 313 -47.99 -4.08 5.90
C ASP A 313 -48.67 -3.89 4.52
N ARG A 314 -48.16 -4.51 3.45
CA ARG A 314 -48.96 -4.66 2.22
C ARG A 314 -50.00 -5.75 2.47
N ALA A 315 -51.19 -5.29 2.85
CA ALA A 315 -52.43 -6.02 3.04
C ALA A 315 -52.45 -7.42 2.41
N ALA A 316 -52.71 -8.43 3.24
CA ALA A 316 -53.04 -9.78 2.79
C ALA A 316 -54.16 -9.67 1.73
N ALA A 317 -53.81 -9.95 0.48
CA ALA A 317 -54.79 -10.17 -0.57
C ALA A 317 -55.77 -11.25 -0.09
N PRO A 318 -57.07 -11.14 -0.40
CA PRO A 318 -58.05 -12.11 0.06
C PRO A 318 -57.61 -13.50 -0.41
N LYS A 319 -57.46 -14.42 0.55
CA LYS A 319 -57.09 -15.82 0.28
C LYS A 319 -58.05 -16.36 -0.78
N GLY A 320 -57.52 -16.68 -1.96
CA GLY A 320 -58.29 -17.31 -3.02
C GLY A 320 -58.94 -18.59 -2.50
N PHE A 321 -60.21 -18.80 -2.86
CA PHE A 321 -60.95 -20.00 -2.52
C PHE A 321 -60.21 -21.24 -3.04
N VAL A 322 -59.57 -21.99 -2.14
CA VAL A 322 -59.01 -23.31 -2.46
C VAL A 322 -60.18 -24.28 -2.52
N ARG A 323 -60.47 -24.84 -3.71
CA ARG A 323 -61.48 -25.89 -3.87
C ARG A 323 -60.94 -27.20 -3.29
N GLY A 324 -61.76 -27.88 -2.48
CA GLY A 324 -61.40 -29.12 -1.81
C GLY A 324 -61.20 -30.30 -2.76
N ALA A 325 -60.59 -31.37 -2.25
CA ALA A 325 -60.14 -32.55 -3.00
C ALA A 325 -61.23 -33.25 -3.86
N ALA A 326 -62.52 -33.01 -3.58
CA ALA A 326 -63.63 -33.49 -4.40
C ALA A 326 -63.70 -32.87 -5.82
N TYR A 327 -62.94 -31.80 -6.10
CA TYR A 327 -62.89 -31.19 -7.44
C TYR A 327 -62.00 -31.94 -8.44
N PHE A 328 -61.09 -32.81 -7.97
CA PHE A 328 -60.12 -33.51 -8.81
C PHE A 328 -60.47 -34.97 -9.13
N GLY A 329 -61.73 -35.38 -8.94
CA GLY A 329 -62.25 -36.66 -9.43
C GLY A 329 -61.53 -37.86 -8.82
N GLY A 330 -61.97 -38.27 -7.62
CA GLY A 330 -61.73 -39.63 -7.14
C GLY A 330 -63.00 -40.42 -7.31
N ASP A 331 -63.10 -41.17 -8.41
CA ASP A 331 -63.94 -42.37 -8.48
C ASP A 331 -63.00 -43.53 -8.82
N GLU A 332 -63.00 -44.51 -7.91
CA GLU A 332 -62.40 -45.86 -7.92
C GLU A 332 -60.88 -46.03 -7.73
#